data_AF-A0A1L4BMD7-F1
#
_entry.id   AF-A0A1L4BMD7-F1
#
_cell.length_a   1.000
_cell.length_b   1.000
_cell.length_c   1.000
_cell.angle_alpha   90.00
_cell.angle_beta   90.00
_cell.angle_gamma   90.00
#
_symmetry.space_group_name_H-M   'P 1'
#
loop_
_entity.id
_entity.type
_entity.pdbx_description
1 polymer ?
#
loop_
_entity_poly.entity_id
_entity_poly.type
_entity_poly.pdbx_seq_one_letter_code
_entity_poly.pdbx_strand_id
1 'polypeptide(L)'
;MGALTLKSFPFELRGWDIEKFESFDPTDSFGSNTRVYVSKDQVVQIEPDYDSNNFNTWLTDKGRQFFDGIFNSVKSTTLNYKNKKSFWTSLFYKILESTYIINHCNKLNVIKTYFVIIFDNVSLEVLNLLLILQKSYSFIKLRKVEQNYLNNDLELDFQLNVASNKIKLNSSTFCLLLSINPRYEGYYLNLNLRQRFLKGNFKCLSIGSLVDISFPVTFLGSNIKILQTFSEGNSLTCQEFICATNPLIVYSSELSKRSDSNYITQLLKSLKYSGKKKKSWNNLNVLSSSLTEAGNNYLEKIKGITNKDINTANTLYFINVNAESSSFFNKITTLNLLTYNLCNSITNKNTLVLDQNYKTHNNKHLLQKIFSDKKEFFINYNSLPISAFYENEETFINTEGMFKRTTKLLSRKKTRNGWQIIKKLLKYNREYLLSFDNKDNSILFFNSNQIINYKNYTNFQSYASKTLSNLSFFLTTTTSPIFFKYNNAQFKSNSKKINVTKLKYWLDDFFTSGKDEYSKNSLILSNCSKIIRSEITNFF
;
A
#
# COMPACT_ATOMS: atom_id res chain seq x y z
N MET A 1 5.34 28.55 -26.13
CA MET A 1 6.51 27.98 -26.84
C MET A 1 6.57 26.49 -26.56
N GLY A 2 6.91 25.67 -27.56
CA GLY A 2 7.04 24.21 -27.44
C GLY A 2 8.50 23.72 -27.40
N ALA A 3 9.40 24.49 -26.77
CA ALA A 3 10.83 24.16 -26.74
C ALA A 3 11.15 22.93 -25.87
N LEU A 4 10.35 22.69 -24.83
CA LEU A 4 10.44 21.52 -23.94
C LEU A 4 9.12 20.75 -24.02
N THR A 5 9.13 19.59 -24.67
CA THR A 5 7.96 18.71 -24.84
C THR A 5 8.27 17.30 -24.36
N LEU A 6 7.22 16.54 -24.02
CA LEU A 6 7.36 15.14 -23.62
C LEU A 6 7.91 14.29 -24.77
N LYS A 7 9.08 13.69 -24.57
CA LYS A 7 9.73 12.82 -25.56
C LYS A 7 8.98 11.51 -25.80
N SER A 8 8.20 11.04 -24.83
CA SER A 8 7.48 9.76 -24.89
C SER A 8 6.41 9.71 -25.97
N PHE A 9 5.83 10.86 -26.34
CA PHE A 9 4.80 10.97 -27.36
C PHE A 9 5.08 12.18 -28.27
N PRO A 10 6.09 12.08 -29.15
CA PRO A 10 6.45 13.19 -30.02
C PRO A 10 5.46 13.26 -31.19
N PHE A 11 4.83 14.42 -31.39
CA PHE A 11 4.04 14.78 -32.58
C PHE A 11 2.73 13.99 -32.86
N GLU A 12 2.33 13.06 -32.00
CA GLU A 12 1.10 12.25 -32.20
C GLU A 12 -0.19 12.98 -31.80
N LEU A 13 -0.09 14.08 -31.06
CA LEU A 13 -1.24 14.71 -30.41
C LEU A 13 -1.57 16.10 -30.97
N ARG A 14 -2.86 16.32 -31.22
CA ARG A 14 -3.43 17.65 -31.43
C ARG A 14 -4.40 17.95 -30.29
N GLY A 15 -4.39 19.18 -29.78
CA GLY A 15 -5.13 19.54 -28.57
C GLY A 15 -6.65 19.31 -28.64
N TRP A 16 -7.23 19.25 -29.83
CA TRP A 16 -8.66 19.02 -30.05
C TRP A 16 -9.06 17.53 -30.12
N ASP A 17 -8.10 16.61 -30.30
CA ASP A 17 -8.36 15.16 -30.40
C ASP A 17 -8.35 14.45 -29.03
N ILE A 18 -8.31 15.24 -27.95
CA ILE A 18 -7.99 14.78 -26.60
C ILE A 18 -9.08 15.17 -25.63
N GLU A 19 -9.63 14.18 -24.94
CA GLU A 19 -10.54 14.36 -23.83
C GLU A 19 -9.75 14.51 -22.53
N LYS A 20 -10.18 15.45 -21.67
CA LYS A 20 -9.51 15.75 -20.41
C LYS A 20 -10.36 15.26 -19.25
N PHE A 21 -9.75 14.51 -18.35
CA PHE A 21 -10.42 14.00 -17.17
C PHE A 21 -9.62 14.30 -15.91
N GLU A 22 -10.34 14.55 -14.81
CA GLU A 22 -9.75 14.71 -13.48
C GLU A 22 -9.55 13.34 -12.82
N SER A 23 -8.37 13.11 -12.28
CA SER A 23 -7.99 11.89 -11.57
C SER A 23 -6.86 12.18 -10.57
N PHE A 24 -6.14 11.17 -10.12
CA PHE A 24 -4.94 11.35 -9.28
C PHE A 24 -3.88 10.27 -9.55
N ASP A 25 -2.67 10.50 -9.04
CA ASP A 25 -1.51 9.64 -9.23
C ASP A 25 -1.50 8.42 -8.29
N PRO A 26 -1.45 7.17 -8.79
CA PRO A 26 -1.33 5.96 -7.97
C PRO A 26 0.10 5.60 -7.57
N THR A 27 1.12 6.25 -8.13
CA THR A 27 2.53 5.83 -7.99
C THR A 27 3.18 6.27 -6.67
N ASP A 28 2.64 7.32 -6.04
CA ASP A 28 3.10 7.87 -4.78
C ASP A 28 2.01 7.75 -3.69
N SER A 29 2.41 7.81 -2.43
CA SER A 29 1.55 7.69 -1.27
C SER A 29 0.65 8.90 -1.03
N PHE A 30 1.01 10.06 -1.58
CA PHE A 30 0.25 11.31 -1.46
C PHE A 30 -1.00 11.35 -2.35
N GLY A 31 -1.00 10.63 -3.48
CA GLY A 31 -2.11 10.66 -4.44
C GLY A 31 -2.40 12.06 -4.96
N SER A 32 -1.40 12.74 -5.54
CA SER A 32 -1.55 14.09 -6.09
C SER A 32 -2.59 14.13 -7.20
N ASN A 33 -3.44 15.16 -7.22
CA ASN A 33 -4.46 15.33 -8.25
C ASN A 33 -3.78 15.52 -9.62
N THR A 34 -4.33 14.88 -10.66
CA THR A 34 -3.79 14.88 -12.01
C THR A 34 -4.89 15.07 -13.04
N ARG A 35 -4.59 15.81 -14.11
CA ARG A 35 -5.38 15.82 -15.34
C ARG A 35 -4.85 14.77 -16.30
N VAL A 36 -5.73 13.82 -16.65
CA VAL A 36 -5.42 12.71 -17.54
C VAL A 36 -6.04 13.00 -18.90
N TYR A 37 -5.19 12.95 -19.91
CA TYR A 37 -5.53 13.19 -21.31
C TYR A 37 -5.73 11.86 -22.01
N VAL A 38 -6.94 11.64 -22.53
CA VAL A 38 -7.35 10.39 -23.18
C VAL A 38 -7.68 10.65 -24.64
N SER A 39 -7.19 9.78 -25.52
CA SER A 39 -7.58 9.74 -26.93
C SER A 39 -7.78 8.29 -27.35
N LYS A 40 -8.88 7.98 -28.04
CA LYS A 40 -9.20 6.63 -28.55
C LYS A 40 -9.02 5.51 -27.51
N ASP A 41 -9.57 5.67 -26.30
CA ASP A 41 -9.44 4.72 -25.18
C ASP A 41 -7.99 4.45 -24.72
N GLN A 42 -7.07 5.40 -24.96
CA GLN A 42 -5.70 5.34 -24.47
C GLN A 42 -5.33 6.63 -23.74
N VAL A 43 -4.63 6.50 -22.62
CA VAL A 43 -4.03 7.66 -21.94
C VAL A 43 -2.80 8.05 -22.71
N VAL A 44 -2.69 9.32 -23.06
CA VAL A 44 -1.57 9.84 -23.85
C VAL A 44 -0.69 10.79 -23.05
N GLN A 45 -1.28 11.52 -22.10
CA GLN A 45 -0.55 12.46 -21.26
C GLN A 45 -1.18 12.56 -19.87
N ILE A 46 -0.34 12.80 -18.86
CA ILE A 46 -0.77 13.08 -17.49
C ILE A 46 -0.07 14.36 -17.04
N GLU A 47 -0.86 15.32 -16.55
CA GLU A 47 -0.36 16.57 -15.98
C GLU A 47 -0.83 16.72 -14.53
N PRO A 48 -0.11 17.48 -13.69
CA PRO A 48 -0.63 17.89 -12.40
C PRO A 48 -1.92 18.69 -12.59
N ASP A 49 -2.91 18.42 -11.76
CA ASP A 49 -4.09 19.26 -11.68
C ASP A 49 -3.79 20.52 -10.86
N TYR A 50 -4.52 21.59 -11.13
CA TYR A 50 -4.42 22.84 -10.38
C TYR A 50 -5.65 23.00 -9.50
N ASP A 51 -5.41 23.01 -8.19
CA ASP A 51 -6.44 23.28 -7.18
C ASP A 51 -6.09 24.57 -6.44
N SER A 52 -7.04 25.50 -6.29
CA SER A 52 -6.80 26.78 -5.59
C SER A 52 -6.42 26.58 -4.12
N ASN A 53 -6.92 25.50 -3.50
CA ASN A 53 -6.64 25.14 -2.12
C ASN A 53 -5.30 24.40 -1.96
N ASN A 54 -4.88 23.66 -2.98
CA ASN A 54 -3.63 22.90 -3.00
C ASN A 54 -2.70 23.48 -4.05
N PHE A 55 -1.83 24.40 -3.64
CA PHE A 55 -0.82 25.06 -4.50
C PHE A 55 0.28 24.13 -5.07
N ASN A 56 0.04 22.83 -5.17
CA ASN A 56 0.98 21.89 -5.77
C ASN A 56 0.71 21.76 -7.25
N THR A 57 1.56 22.40 -8.04
CA THR A 57 1.57 22.30 -9.49
C THR A 57 2.60 21.29 -10.01
N TRP A 58 3.16 20.46 -9.12
CA TRP A 58 4.25 19.55 -9.44
C TRP A 58 3.80 18.10 -9.36
N LEU A 59 4.24 17.31 -10.33
CA LEU A 59 4.05 15.87 -10.43
C LEU A 59 5.39 15.23 -10.74
N THR A 60 5.66 14.06 -10.17
CA THR A 60 6.91 13.32 -10.43
C THR A 60 6.97 12.80 -11.86
N ASP A 61 8.18 12.55 -12.37
CA ASP A 61 8.35 11.92 -13.68
C ASP A 61 7.73 10.52 -13.73
N LYS A 62 7.79 9.79 -12.61
CA LYS A 62 7.10 8.50 -12.43
C LYS A 62 5.59 8.66 -12.63
N GLY A 63 4.96 9.60 -11.93
CA GLY A 63 3.53 9.93 -12.06
C GLY A 63 3.13 10.45 -13.45
N ARG A 64 4.05 11.10 -14.17
CA ARG A 64 3.80 11.58 -15.54
C ARG A 64 3.85 10.48 -16.60
N GLN A 65 4.64 9.43 -16.41
CA GLN A 65 5.00 8.47 -17.49
C GLN A 65 4.64 7.00 -17.20
N PHE A 66 4.14 6.66 -16.02
CA PHE A 66 3.83 5.26 -15.67
C PHE A 66 2.73 4.61 -16.54
N PHE A 67 1.87 5.41 -17.18
CA PHE A 67 0.67 4.94 -17.87
C PHE A 67 0.98 3.99 -19.04
N ASP A 68 2.17 4.04 -19.64
CA ASP A 68 2.63 3.06 -20.64
C ASP A 68 2.59 1.62 -20.10
N GLY A 69 2.92 1.43 -18.81
CA GLY A 69 2.86 0.12 -18.15
C GLY A 69 1.46 -0.44 -17.99
N ILE A 70 0.43 0.41 -18.01
CA ILE A 70 -0.98 -0.02 -18.04
C ILE A 70 -1.22 -0.71 -19.39
N PHE A 71 -0.99 -0.04 -20.51
CA PHE A 71 -1.41 -0.57 -21.82
C PHE A 71 -0.59 -1.76 -22.34
N ASN A 72 0.71 -1.83 -22.03
CA ASN A 72 1.59 -2.88 -22.60
C ASN A 72 1.28 -4.28 -22.08
N SER A 73 0.93 -4.42 -20.80
CA SER A 73 0.71 -5.74 -20.18
C SER A 73 -0.59 -6.42 -20.64
N VAL A 74 -1.49 -5.70 -21.30
CA VAL A 74 -2.84 -6.17 -21.63
C VAL A 74 -2.91 -6.85 -22.99
N LYS A 75 -2.07 -6.44 -23.95
CA LYS A 75 -2.08 -6.98 -25.32
C LYS A 75 -1.94 -8.52 -25.32
N SER A 76 -1.16 -9.08 -24.38
CA SER A 76 -0.93 -10.53 -24.22
C SER A 76 -2.11 -11.32 -23.64
N THR A 77 -3.00 -10.70 -22.86
CA THR A 77 -4.07 -11.41 -22.11
C THR A 77 -5.32 -11.70 -22.95
N THR A 78 -5.42 -11.09 -24.13
CA THR A 78 -6.66 -11.02 -24.92
C THR A 78 -7.01 -12.30 -25.69
N LEU A 79 -6.11 -13.28 -25.76
CA LEU A 79 -6.16 -14.39 -26.72
C LEU A 79 -6.95 -15.65 -26.26
N ASN A 80 -7.15 -15.90 -24.96
CA ASN A 80 -7.59 -17.24 -24.51
C ASN A 80 -9.00 -17.38 -23.88
N TYR A 81 -9.80 -16.31 -23.77
CA TYR A 81 -11.15 -16.40 -23.16
C TYR A 81 -12.27 -16.45 -24.21
N LYS A 82 -12.31 -17.49 -25.06
CA LYS A 82 -13.36 -17.66 -26.07
C LYS A 82 -14.76 -17.95 -25.49
N ASN A 83 -14.87 -18.58 -24.30
CA ASN A 83 -16.16 -18.82 -23.61
C ASN A 83 -16.24 -18.20 -22.20
N LYS A 84 -16.41 -16.87 -22.12
CA LYS A 84 -16.42 -16.09 -20.87
C LYS A 84 -17.39 -16.61 -19.80
N LYS A 85 -18.66 -16.87 -20.14
CA LYS A 85 -19.69 -17.25 -19.14
C LYS A 85 -19.36 -18.59 -18.51
N SER A 86 -19.03 -19.61 -19.32
CA SER A 86 -18.68 -20.94 -18.82
C SER A 86 -17.46 -20.93 -17.90
N PHE A 87 -16.43 -20.13 -18.22
CA PHE A 87 -15.22 -20.03 -17.40
C PHE A 87 -15.53 -19.49 -16.00
N TRP A 88 -16.20 -18.34 -15.90
CA TRP A 88 -16.55 -17.74 -14.60
C TRP A 88 -17.41 -18.67 -13.75
N THR A 89 -18.43 -19.28 -14.35
CA THR A 89 -19.29 -20.23 -13.64
C THR A 89 -18.49 -21.44 -13.13
N SER A 90 -17.66 -22.06 -13.99
CA SER A 90 -16.82 -23.19 -13.59
C SER A 90 -15.82 -22.84 -12.49
N LEU A 91 -15.26 -21.63 -12.53
CA LEU A 91 -14.32 -21.15 -11.54
C LEU A 91 -15.01 -20.92 -10.19
N PHE A 92 -16.18 -20.28 -10.18
CA PHE A 92 -16.94 -20.11 -8.94
C PHE A 92 -17.36 -21.46 -8.35
N TYR A 93 -17.75 -22.45 -9.16
CA TYR A 93 -18.02 -23.80 -8.67
C TYR A 93 -16.79 -24.46 -8.05
N LYS A 94 -15.61 -24.39 -8.68
CA LYS A 94 -14.36 -24.90 -8.09
C LYS A 94 -14.01 -24.21 -6.76
N ILE A 95 -14.24 -22.90 -6.66
CA ILE A 95 -14.04 -22.16 -5.41
C ILE A 95 -15.00 -22.67 -4.34
N LEU A 96 -16.29 -22.82 -4.68
CA LEU A 96 -17.32 -23.34 -3.77
C LEU A 96 -17.01 -24.76 -3.28
N GLU A 97 -16.59 -25.65 -4.17
CA GLU A 97 -16.17 -27.01 -3.80
C GLU A 97 -15.02 -26.95 -2.80
N SER A 98 -14.01 -26.10 -3.06
CA SER A 98 -12.87 -25.96 -2.17
C SER A 98 -13.25 -25.40 -0.80
N THR A 99 -14.12 -24.39 -0.74
CA THR A 99 -14.57 -23.77 0.53
C THR A 99 -15.47 -24.71 1.31
N TYR A 100 -16.33 -25.48 0.62
CA TYR A 100 -17.15 -26.52 1.23
C TYR A 100 -16.29 -27.61 1.89
N ILE A 101 -15.28 -28.13 1.18
CA ILE A 101 -14.35 -29.14 1.71
C ILE A 101 -13.62 -28.61 2.95
N ILE A 102 -13.10 -27.37 2.89
CA ILE A 102 -12.41 -26.76 4.03
C ILE A 102 -13.35 -26.65 5.23
N ASN A 103 -14.58 -26.19 5.02
CA ASN A 103 -15.56 -26.05 6.09
C ASN A 103 -15.91 -27.40 6.73
N HIS A 104 -16.15 -28.41 5.90
CA HIS A 104 -16.46 -29.77 6.36
C HIS A 104 -15.29 -30.39 7.15
N CYS A 105 -14.05 -30.26 6.65
CA CYS A 105 -12.86 -30.76 7.35
C CYS A 105 -12.62 -30.06 8.70
N ASN A 106 -12.89 -28.75 8.78
CA ASN A 106 -12.73 -27.99 10.01
C ASN A 106 -13.77 -28.37 11.06
N LYS A 107 -15.03 -28.61 10.66
CA LYS A 107 -16.08 -29.11 11.58
C LYS A 107 -15.71 -30.46 12.21
N LEU A 108 -15.17 -31.38 11.41
CA LEU A 108 -14.74 -32.69 11.90
C LEU A 108 -13.43 -32.62 12.73
N ASN A 109 -12.80 -31.44 12.83
CA ASN A 109 -11.52 -31.21 13.52
C ASN A 109 -10.36 -32.14 13.07
N VAL A 110 -10.47 -32.81 11.92
CA VAL A 110 -9.48 -33.80 11.44
C VAL A 110 -8.20 -33.10 10.98
N ILE A 111 -8.33 -32.04 10.17
CA ILE A 111 -7.20 -31.22 9.69
C ILE A 111 -7.66 -29.76 9.67
N LYS A 112 -6.96 -28.88 10.39
CA LYS A 112 -7.18 -27.43 10.31
C LYS A 112 -6.61 -26.89 9.00
N THR A 113 -7.48 -26.66 8.03
CA THR A 113 -7.14 -26.06 6.74
C THR A 113 -7.77 -24.69 6.60
N TYR A 114 -7.08 -23.81 5.88
CA TYR A 114 -7.53 -22.42 5.71
C TYR A 114 -7.60 -22.03 4.24
N PHE A 115 -8.53 -21.12 3.95
CA PHE A 115 -8.56 -20.35 2.72
C PHE A 115 -7.78 -19.06 2.97
N VAL A 116 -6.58 -18.93 2.43
CA VAL A 116 -5.70 -17.78 2.74
C VAL A 116 -5.74 -16.78 1.59
N ILE A 117 -6.21 -15.56 1.89
CA ILE A 117 -6.25 -14.44 0.96
C ILE A 117 -5.04 -13.54 1.24
N ILE A 118 -4.23 -13.33 0.22
CA ILE A 118 -3.02 -12.50 0.25
C ILE A 118 -3.27 -11.33 -0.68
N PHE A 119 -3.13 -10.12 -0.15
CA PHE A 119 -3.40 -8.92 -0.93
C PHE A 119 -2.32 -7.85 -0.75
N ASP A 120 -2.18 -7.01 -1.78
CA ASP A 120 -1.38 -5.79 -1.78
C ASP A 120 -2.03 -4.77 -2.73
N ASN A 121 -1.80 -3.46 -2.55
CA ASN A 121 -2.37 -2.40 -3.39
C ASN A 121 -3.86 -2.55 -3.74
N VAL A 122 -4.67 -2.68 -2.70
CA VAL A 122 -6.12 -2.88 -2.79
C VAL A 122 -6.88 -1.60 -2.40
N SER A 123 -8.03 -1.36 -3.05
CA SER A 123 -8.94 -0.26 -2.71
C SER A 123 -9.74 -0.54 -1.43
N LEU A 124 -10.32 0.51 -0.84
CA LEU A 124 -11.12 0.36 0.38
C LEU A 124 -12.38 -0.51 0.17
N GLU A 125 -13.02 -0.45 -0.99
CA GLU A 125 -14.22 -1.26 -1.29
C GLU A 125 -13.90 -2.76 -1.31
N VAL A 126 -12.79 -3.10 -1.96
CA VAL A 126 -12.29 -4.48 -2.04
C VAL A 126 -11.88 -4.95 -0.65
N LEU A 127 -11.13 -4.13 0.10
CA LEU A 127 -10.70 -4.49 1.45
C LEU A 127 -11.88 -4.71 2.40
N ASN A 128 -12.89 -3.84 2.38
CA ASN A 128 -14.11 -3.99 3.17
C ASN A 128 -14.85 -5.29 2.84
N LEU A 129 -14.97 -5.65 1.56
CA LEU A 129 -15.58 -6.92 1.18
C LEU A 129 -14.81 -8.13 1.68
N LEU A 130 -13.47 -8.06 1.65
CA LEU A 130 -12.63 -9.13 2.17
C LEU A 130 -12.74 -9.26 3.69
N LEU A 131 -12.88 -8.14 4.42
CA LEU A 131 -13.13 -8.15 5.86
C LEU A 131 -14.49 -8.76 6.21
N ILE A 132 -15.54 -8.46 5.44
CA ILE A 132 -16.86 -9.11 5.60
C ILE A 132 -16.72 -10.62 5.37
N LEU A 133 -16.01 -11.01 4.31
CA LEU A 133 -15.78 -12.41 3.95
C LEU A 133 -15.01 -13.17 5.05
N GLN A 134 -13.99 -12.54 5.64
CA GLN A 134 -13.24 -13.10 6.76
C GLN A 134 -14.12 -13.23 8.01
N LYS A 135 -14.98 -12.24 8.29
CA LYS A 135 -15.87 -12.27 9.47
C LYS A 135 -17.01 -13.28 9.32
N SER A 136 -17.47 -13.53 8.09
CA SER A 136 -18.54 -14.51 7.83
C SER A 136 -18.09 -15.96 7.89
N TYR A 137 -16.80 -16.24 7.71
CA TYR A 137 -16.28 -17.61 7.66
C TYR A 137 -14.97 -17.74 8.44
N SER A 138 -15.00 -18.51 9.53
CA SER A 138 -13.87 -18.66 10.46
C SER A 138 -12.58 -19.23 9.82
N PHE A 139 -12.74 -20.04 8.76
CA PHE A 139 -11.65 -20.69 8.03
C PHE A 139 -10.97 -19.80 6.99
N ILE A 140 -11.49 -18.59 6.75
CA ILE A 140 -10.90 -17.66 5.79
C ILE A 140 -9.97 -16.72 6.53
N LYS A 141 -8.71 -16.65 6.11
CA LYS A 141 -7.67 -15.82 6.72
C LYS A 141 -7.18 -14.79 5.72
N LEU A 142 -7.29 -13.53 6.10
CA LEU A 142 -6.77 -12.40 5.34
C LEU A 142 -5.36 -12.03 5.80
N ARG A 143 -4.42 -11.90 4.85
CA ARG A 143 -3.00 -11.60 5.11
C ARG A 143 -2.48 -10.53 4.16
N LYS A 144 -1.66 -9.62 4.68
CA LYS A 144 -0.83 -8.73 3.86
C LYS A 144 0.40 -9.48 3.36
N VAL A 145 0.92 -9.10 2.19
CA VAL A 145 2.18 -9.64 1.65
C VAL A 145 3.35 -9.35 2.61
N GLU A 146 3.37 -8.16 3.19
CA GLU A 146 4.45 -7.72 4.08
C GLU A 146 3.99 -7.70 5.54
N GLN A 147 4.92 -7.95 6.46
CA GLN A 147 4.65 -7.85 7.89
C GLN A 147 4.69 -6.39 8.31
N ASN A 148 3.65 -5.94 9.01
CA ASN A 148 3.58 -4.60 9.56
C ASN A 148 3.20 -4.69 11.05
N TYR A 149 4.04 -4.13 11.92
CA TYR A 149 3.82 -4.11 13.37
C TYR A 149 3.28 -2.77 13.89
N LEU A 150 2.89 -1.84 13.00
CA LEU A 150 2.26 -0.58 13.41
C LEU A 150 1.06 -0.82 14.33
N ASN A 151 0.86 0.14 15.24
CA ASN A 151 -0.37 0.21 15.99
C ASN A 151 -1.38 1.06 15.22
N ASN A 152 -2.58 0.52 15.05
CA ASN A 152 -3.61 1.15 14.21
C ASN A 152 -4.77 1.72 15.04
N ASP A 153 -4.64 1.75 16.37
CA ASP A 153 -5.69 2.25 17.26
C ASP A 153 -5.92 3.76 17.07
N LEU A 154 -4.87 4.51 16.68
CA LEU A 154 -4.91 5.95 16.48
C LEU A 154 -4.40 6.29 15.07
N GLU A 155 -5.15 7.12 14.36
CA GLU A 155 -4.77 7.67 13.04
C GLU A 155 -3.41 8.39 13.04
N LEU A 156 -3.08 9.03 14.16
CA LEU A 156 -1.79 9.70 14.37
C LEU A 156 -0.58 8.78 14.17
N ASP A 157 -0.72 7.50 14.47
CA ASP A 157 0.41 6.56 14.46
C ASP A 157 0.75 6.09 13.03
N PHE A 158 -0.06 6.41 12.02
CA PHE A 158 0.16 6.02 10.61
C PHE A 158 -0.11 7.11 9.56
N GLN A 159 -0.52 8.32 9.94
CA GLN A 159 -0.76 9.44 9.02
C GLN A 159 0.33 10.54 9.08
N LEU A 160 0.39 11.34 8.01
CA LEU A 160 1.30 12.47 7.79
C LEU A 160 0.51 13.76 7.71
N ASN A 161 0.33 14.46 8.83
CA ASN A 161 -0.64 15.56 8.88
C ASN A 161 0.00 16.92 9.13
N VAL A 162 1.04 16.98 9.96
CA VAL A 162 1.65 18.28 10.32
C VAL A 162 2.74 18.66 9.34
N ALA A 163 3.48 17.68 8.82
CA ALA A 163 4.56 17.90 7.86
C ALA A 163 4.06 18.22 6.44
N SER A 164 2.85 17.84 6.07
CA SER A 164 2.23 18.20 4.78
C SER A 164 1.61 19.59 4.80
N ASN A 165 1.04 20.00 5.93
CA ASN A 165 0.33 21.26 6.02
C ASN A 165 1.31 22.45 6.07
N LYS A 166 1.33 23.25 5.00
CA LYS A 166 2.24 24.41 4.81
C LYS A 166 2.17 25.41 5.97
N ILE A 167 0.99 25.70 6.50
CA ILE A 167 0.82 26.68 7.60
C ILE A 167 1.50 26.15 8.87
N LYS A 168 1.25 24.88 9.20
CA LYS A 168 1.85 24.24 10.37
C LYS A 168 3.36 24.15 10.19
N LEU A 169 3.82 23.62 9.06
CA LEU A 169 5.24 23.44 8.75
C LEU A 169 6.02 24.78 8.78
N ASN A 170 5.43 25.89 8.32
CA ASN A 170 6.03 27.23 8.44
C ASN A 170 6.32 27.64 9.90
N SER A 171 5.53 27.17 10.87
CA SER A 171 5.74 27.47 12.29
C SER A 171 6.82 26.61 12.97
N SER A 172 7.29 25.55 12.31
CA SER A 172 8.30 24.65 12.85
C SER A 172 9.71 25.18 12.60
N THR A 173 10.62 25.00 13.56
CA THR A 173 12.04 25.39 13.44
C THR A 173 13.00 24.20 13.35
N PHE A 174 12.48 22.98 13.57
CA PHE A 174 13.30 21.77 13.61
C PHE A 174 12.56 20.59 12.98
N CYS A 175 13.27 19.79 12.18
CA CYS A 175 12.75 18.55 11.61
C CYS A 175 13.77 17.42 11.67
N LEU A 176 13.37 16.26 12.18
CA LEU A 176 14.12 15.01 12.18
C LEU A 176 13.51 14.05 11.17
N LEU A 177 14.30 13.61 10.20
CA LEU A 177 13.93 12.58 9.22
C LEU A 177 14.55 11.24 9.63
N LEU A 178 13.72 10.21 9.82
CA LEU A 178 14.13 8.88 10.22
C LEU A 178 13.87 7.88 9.09
N SER A 179 14.95 7.35 8.50
CA SER A 179 14.94 6.36 7.41
C SER A 179 13.93 6.65 6.29
N ILE A 180 13.76 7.93 5.96
CA ILE A 180 13.03 8.37 4.78
C ILE A 180 13.99 9.06 3.83
N ASN A 181 13.83 8.79 2.54
CA ASN A 181 14.34 9.64 1.48
C ASN A 181 13.18 10.41 0.84
N PRO A 182 12.88 11.64 1.31
CA PRO A 182 11.66 12.33 0.88
C PRO A 182 11.74 12.76 -0.59
N ARG A 183 12.94 12.84 -1.18
CA ARG A 183 13.11 13.14 -2.61
C ARG A 183 12.38 12.14 -3.51
N TYR A 184 12.38 10.86 -3.12
CA TYR A 184 11.79 9.78 -3.91
C TYR A 184 10.53 9.18 -3.27
N GLU A 185 10.53 8.98 -1.95
CA GLU A 185 9.39 8.35 -1.24
C GLU A 185 8.21 9.30 -1.04
N GLY A 186 8.43 10.62 -1.14
CA GLY A 186 7.41 11.61 -0.81
C GLY A 186 7.78 12.99 -1.31
N TYR A 187 7.83 13.17 -2.63
CA TYR A 187 8.35 14.37 -3.27
C TYR A 187 7.63 15.64 -2.80
N TYR A 188 6.33 15.54 -2.51
CA TYR A 188 5.55 16.67 -2.01
C TYR A 188 6.09 17.19 -0.68
N LEU A 189 6.36 16.27 0.27
CA LEU A 189 6.97 16.63 1.54
C LEU A 189 8.38 17.22 1.33
N ASN A 190 9.15 16.69 0.37
CA ASN A 190 10.47 17.25 0.06
C ASN A 190 10.41 18.69 -0.44
N LEU A 191 9.48 18.99 -1.36
CA LEU A 191 9.28 20.35 -1.87
C LEU A 191 8.87 21.31 -0.76
N ASN A 192 7.97 20.90 0.14
CA ASN A 192 7.56 21.71 1.29
C ASN A 192 8.71 21.95 2.28
N LEU A 193 9.50 20.92 2.59
CA LEU A 193 10.68 21.06 3.45
C LEU A 193 11.73 21.97 2.83
N ARG A 194 12.01 21.83 1.53
CA ARG A 194 12.91 22.73 0.79
C ARG A 194 12.42 24.17 0.84
N GLN A 195 11.13 24.41 0.58
CA GLN A 195 10.54 25.76 0.66
C GLN A 195 10.68 26.35 2.07
N ARG A 196 10.48 25.53 3.12
CA ARG A 196 10.66 25.97 4.51
C ARG A 196 12.10 26.26 4.86
N PHE A 197 13.02 25.42 4.41
CA PHE A 197 14.45 25.59 4.61
C PHE A 197 14.94 26.90 3.98
N LEU A 198 14.50 27.20 2.75
CA LEU A 198 14.84 28.44 2.05
C LEU A 198 14.36 29.72 2.76
N LYS A 199 13.32 29.63 3.62
CA LYS A 199 12.85 30.76 4.45
C LYS A 199 13.76 31.04 5.66
N GLY A 200 14.76 30.20 5.95
CA GLY A 200 15.68 30.36 7.09
C GLY A 200 15.11 29.90 8.44
N ASN A 201 15.96 29.89 9.48
CA ASN A 201 15.60 29.46 10.84
C ASN A 201 14.94 28.07 10.90
N PHE A 202 15.45 27.13 10.10
CA PHE A 202 14.95 25.76 10.05
C PHE A 202 16.12 24.78 9.98
N LYS A 203 16.28 23.94 11.00
CA LYS A 203 17.30 22.89 11.03
C LYS A 203 16.68 21.54 10.70
N CYS A 204 17.23 20.86 9.69
CA CYS A 204 16.81 19.52 9.30
C CYS A 204 17.93 18.51 9.56
N LEU A 205 17.59 17.42 10.25
CA LEU A 205 18.51 16.34 10.60
C LEU A 205 18.03 15.03 9.98
N SER A 206 18.97 14.18 9.54
CA SER A 206 18.66 12.84 9.03
C SER A 206 19.35 11.75 9.84
N ILE A 207 18.59 10.70 10.17
CA ILE A 207 19.08 9.41 10.68
C ILE A 207 18.70 8.36 9.64
N GLY A 208 19.69 7.73 9.01
CA GLY A 208 19.45 6.83 7.87
C GLY A 208 20.72 6.60 7.05
N SER A 209 20.58 6.29 5.78
CA SER A 209 21.73 6.33 4.88
C SER A 209 21.96 7.76 4.37
N LEU A 210 23.21 8.10 4.08
CA LEU A 210 23.57 9.44 3.61
C LEU A 210 23.11 9.61 2.16
N VAL A 211 22.11 10.47 1.94
CA VAL A 211 21.51 10.72 0.62
C VAL A 211 21.25 12.20 0.42
N ASP A 212 21.33 12.64 -0.84
CA ASP A 212 21.00 13.98 -1.27
C ASP A 212 19.48 14.21 -1.34
N ILE A 213 18.99 15.05 -0.44
CA ILE A 213 17.58 15.42 -0.26
C ILE A 213 17.26 16.76 -0.98
N SER A 214 18.13 17.24 -1.89
CA SER A 214 18.03 18.51 -2.64
C SER A 214 18.29 19.79 -1.85
N PHE A 215 18.29 19.74 -0.51
CA PHE A 215 18.68 20.84 0.36
C PHE A 215 19.61 20.31 1.45
N PRO A 216 20.46 21.15 2.07
CA PRO A 216 21.46 20.67 3.02
C PRO A 216 20.78 20.14 4.29
N VAL A 217 21.14 18.93 4.68
CA VAL A 217 20.64 18.24 5.87
C VAL A 217 21.83 17.78 6.70
N THR A 218 21.74 17.98 8.01
CA THR A 218 22.75 17.50 8.96
C THR A 218 22.57 16.01 9.21
N PHE A 219 23.54 15.19 8.77
CA PHE A 219 23.52 13.75 8.93
C PHE A 219 24.01 13.33 10.31
N LEU A 220 23.20 12.59 11.07
CA LEU A 220 23.56 12.10 12.40
C LEU A 220 24.14 10.69 12.41
N GLY A 221 23.80 9.88 11.40
CA GLY A 221 24.30 8.51 11.25
C GLY A 221 23.21 7.51 10.85
N SER A 222 23.62 6.27 10.60
CA SER A 222 22.75 5.23 10.02
C SER A 222 22.16 4.22 10.99
N ASN A 223 22.58 4.28 12.26
CA ASN A 223 22.26 3.25 13.24
C ASN A 223 21.14 3.71 14.19
N ILE A 224 20.27 2.77 14.58
CA ILE A 224 19.17 3.04 15.52
C ILE A 224 19.69 3.37 16.93
N LYS A 225 20.93 2.99 17.27
CA LYS A 225 21.59 3.43 18.51
C LYS A 225 21.60 4.95 18.68
N ILE A 226 21.69 5.71 17.58
CA ILE A 226 21.66 7.18 17.63
C ILE A 226 20.29 7.67 18.08
N LEU A 227 19.22 7.03 17.60
CA LEU A 227 17.86 7.32 18.06
C LEU A 227 17.70 6.97 19.55
N GLN A 228 18.33 5.90 20.02
CA GLN A 228 18.36 5.54 21.43
C GLN A 228 19.07 6.64 22.26
N THR A 229 20.31 7.00 21.92
CA THR A 229 21.04 8.07 22.62
C THR A 229 20.33 9.42 22.56
N PHE A 230 19.61 9.68 21.46
CA PHE A 230 18.78 10.86 21.29
C PHE A 230 17.58 10.85 22.24
N SER A 231 16.88 9.72 22.36
CA SER A 231 15.75 9.53 23.27
C SER A 231 16.13 9.53 24.75
N GLU A 232 17.35 9.09 25.08
CA GLU A 232 17.91 9.12 26.44
C GLU A 232 18.33 10.54 26.86
N GLY A 233 18.49 11.47 25.91
CA GLY A 233 18.92 12.85 26.19
C GLY A 233 20.44 13.05 26.19
N ASN A 234 21.21 12.02 25.84
CA ASN A 234 22.69 12.05 25.88
C ASN A 234 23.33 12.78 24.69
N SER A 235 22.54 13.41 23.81
CA SER A 235 23.02 14.02 22.56
C SER A 235 22.76 15.53 22.53
N LEU A 236 23.71 16.30 21.98
CA LEU A 236 23.56 17.74 21.74
C LEU A 236 22.32 18.06 20.89
N THR A 237 22.01 17.20 19.93
CA THR A 237 20.81 17.29 19.09
C THR A 237 19.51 17.24 19.89
N CYS A 238 19.49 16.55 21.03
CA CYS A 238 18.30 16.49 21.89
C CYS A 238 18.06 17.85 22.55
N GLN A 239 19.13 18.55 22.96
CA GLN A 239 19.02 19.92 23.47
C GLN A 239 18.44 20.87 22.42
N GLU A 240 18.92 20.78 21.17
CA GLU A 240 18.36 21.55 20.05
C GLU A 240 16.87 21.24 19.81
N PHE A 241 16.48 19.97 19.89
CA PHE A 241 15.08 19.53 19.76
C PHE A 241 14.18 20.10 20.86
N ILE A 242 14.66 20.13 22.10
CA ILE A 242 13.91 20.67 23.25
C ILE A 242 13.76 22.20 23.14
N CYS A 243 14.79 22.89 22.66
CA CYS A 243 14.76 24.35 22.47
C CYS A 243 13.92 24.78 21.25
N ALA A 244 13.74 23.92 20.26
CA ALA A 244 13.02 24.23 19.04
C ALA A 244 11.52 24.53 19.28
N THR A 245 10.98 25.45 18.47
CA THR A 245 9.54 25.71 18.40
C THR A 245 8.87 24.71 17.46
N ASN A 246 7.87 23.98 17.96
CA ASN A 246 7.07 23.04 17.17
C ASN A 246 7.93 22.03 16.38
N PRO A 247 8.78 21.22 17.03
CA PRO A 247 9.65 20.29 16.33
C PRO A 247 8.84 19.18 15.63
N LEU A 248 9.35 18.72 14.50
CA LEU A 248 8.77 17.67 13.66
C LEU A 248 9.67 16.45 13.62
N ILE A 249 9.07 15.27 13.69
CA ILE A 249 9.71 13.99 13.44
C ILE A 249 8.91 13.30 12.34
N VAL A 250 9.56 12.98 11.24
CA VAL A 250 8.96 12.24 10.12
C VAL A 250 9.72 10.93 10.00
N TYR A 251 8.99 9.81 9.94
CA TYR A 251 9.59 8.49 9.79
C TYR A 251 8.83 7.61 8.80
N SER A 252 9.52 6.69 8.13
CA SER A 252 8.91 5.84 7.10
C SER A 252 8.10 4.72 7.75
N SER A 253 6.98 4.35 7.12
CA SER A 253 6.21 3.17 7.52
C SER A 253 7.04 1.90 7.47
N GLU A 254 8.06 1.85 6.60
CA GLU A 254 9.00 0.74 6.45
C GLU A 254 9.77 0.37 7.74
N LEU A 255 9.97 1.33 8.66
CA LEU A 255 10.53 1.04 9.98
C LEU A 255 9.69 0.05 10.77
N SER A 256 8.37 0.02 10.52
CA SER A 256 7.47 -0.87 11.22
C SER A 256 7.56 -2.32 10.79
N LYS A 257 8.19 -2.60 9.65
CA LYS A 257 8.39 -3.97 9.16
C LYS A 257 9.51 -4.69 9.91
N ARG A 258 10.40 -3.94 10.55
CA ARG A 258 11.48 -4.50 11.37
C ARG A 258 10.92 -5.24 12.56
N SER A 259 11.61 -6.29 13.01
CA SER A 259 11.26 -7.05 14.22
C SER A 259 11.21 -6.19 15.49
N ASP A 260 12.05 -5.16 15.54
CA ASP A 260 12.28 -4.27 16.68
C ASP A 260 11.48 -2.95 16.59
N SER A 261 10.57 -2.87 15.61
CA SER A 261 9.64 -1.75 15.38
C SER A 261 8.81 -1.35 16.61
N ASN A 262 8.32 -2.31 17.38
CA ASN A 262 7.57 -2.05 18.61
C ASN A 262 8.38 -1.24 19.63
N TYR A 263 9.71 -1.41 19.66
CA TYR A 263 10.57 -0.63 20.53
C TYR A 263 10.90 0.73 19.92
N ILE A 264 11.16 0.80 18.60
CA ILE A 264 11.36 2.08 17.89
C ILE A 264 10.15 3.00 18.09
N THR A 265 8.94 2.48 17.93
CA THR A 265 7.70 3.24 18.17
C THR A 265 7.58 3.70 19.62
N GLN A 266 8.05 2.92 20.60
CA GLN A 266 8.11 3.35 22.00
C GLN A 266 9.12 4.50 22.21
N LEU A 267 10.30 4.45 21.60
CA LEU A 267 11.27 5.55 21.63
C LEU A 267 10.71 6.82 20.97
N LEU A 268 10.01 6.70 19.84
CA LEU A 268 9.38 7.84 19.19
C LEU A 268 8.24 8.41 20.06
N LYS A 269 7.49 7.54 20.73
CA LYS A 269 6.47 7.94 21.69
C LYS A 269 7.07 8.64 22.90
N SER A 270 8.25 8.26 23.41
CA SER A 270 8.90 9.00 24.51
C SER A 270 9.35 10.39 24.07
N LEU A 271 9.93 10.52 22.88
CA LEU A 271 10.29 11.80 22.26
C LEU A 271 9.09 12.71 22.09
N LYS A 272 7.92 12.13 21.81
CA LYS A 272 6.67 12.89 21.79
C LYS A 272 6.55 13.73 23.04
N TYR A 273 6.89 13.27 24.25
CA TYR A 273 6.68 13.99 25.52
C TYR A 273 7.76 15.03 25.88
N SER A 274 8.92 15.01 25.22
CA SER A 274 10.12 15.72 25.66
C SER A 274 10.23 17.21 25.29
N GLY A 275 9.35 17.77 24.43
CA GLY A 275 9.45 19.15 23.94
C GLY A 275 8.55 20.19 24.61
N LYS A 276 8.86 21.49 24.43
CA LYS A 276 7.98 22.63 24.78
C LYS A 276 6.73 22.61 23.89
N LYS A 277 5.62 22.08 24.39
CA LYS A 277 4.40 21.86 23.57
C LYS A 277 3.35 22.94 23.69
N LYS A 278 2.82 23.36 22.54
CA LYS A 278 1.43 23.82 22.42
C LYS A 278 0.48 22.62 22.50
N LYS A 279 -0.67 22.77 23.17
CA LYS A 279 -1.65 21.69 23.44
C LYS A 279 -2.15 20.95 22.18
N SER A 280 -2.00 21.53 20.98
CA SER A 280 -2.57 21.06 19.72
C SER A 280 -1.55 20.58 18.67
N TRP A 281 -0.26 20.48 19.01
CA TRP A 281 0.79 20.12 18.04
C TRP A 281 1.14 18.63 18.09
N ASN A 282 1.10 17.94 16.94
CA ASN A 282 1.57 16.57 16.82
C ASN A 282 2.96 16.52 16.17
N ASN A 283 3.95 16.02 16.90
CA ASN A 283 5.34 15.99 16.44
C ASN A 283 5.61 14.80 15.51
N LEU A 284 4.94 13.67 15.71
CA LEU A 284 5.20 12.42 14.98
C LEU A 284 4.35 12.37 13.71
N ASN A 285 5.01 12.14 12.58
CA ASN A 285 4.35 11.95 11.28
C ASN A 285 4.93 10.71 10.59
N VAL A 286 4.06 9.92 9.97
CA VAL A 286 4.45 8.69 9.28
C VAL A 286 4.24 8.84 7.78
N LEU A 287 5.31 8.70 7.00
CA LEU A 287 5.19 8.60 5.56
C LEU A 287 4.90 7.15 5.18
N SER A 288 3.76 6.89 4.54
CA SER A 288 3.44 5.56 4.03
C SER A 288 4.17 5.30 2.72
N SER A 289 4.45 4.02 2.46
CA SER A 289 5.23 3.57 1.31
C SER A 289 4.41 3.47 0.02
N SER A 290 3.10 3.28 0.15
CA SER A 290 2.15 3.21 -0.96
C SER A 290 0.88 3.94 -0.61
N LEU A 291 0.10 4.27 -1.64
CA LEU A 291 -1.20 4.90 -1.53
C LEU A 291 -2.20 4.07 -0.71
N THR A 292 -2.08 2.74 -0.71
CA THR A 292 -3.06 1.86 -0.06
C THR A 292 -2.75 1.59 1.41
N GLU A 293 -1.52 1.86 1.86
CA GLU A 293 -1.07 1.49 3.19
C GLU A 293 -1.81 2.23 4.31
N ALA A 294 -2.07 3.54 4.14
CA ALA A 294 -2.85 4.31 5.09
C ALA A 294 -4.29 3.79 5.21
N GLY A 295 -4.94 3.49 4.07
CA GLY A 295 -6.28 2.90 4.03
C GLY A 295 -6.35 1.52 4.67
N ASN A 296 -5.35 0.68 4.42
CA ASN A 296 -5.24 -0.64 5.03
C ASN A 296 -5.07 -0.56 6.55
N ASN A 297 -4.39 0.47 7.05
CA ASN A 297 -4.18 0.65 8.48
C ASN A 297 -5.39 1.27 9.17
N TYR A 298 -6.12 2.14 8.46
CA TYR A 298 -7.32 2.78 8.94
C TYR A 298 -8.46 1.78 9.23
N LEU A 299 -8.63 0.73 8.41
CA LEU A 299 -9.75 -0.22 8.57
C LEU A 299 -9.53 -1.26 9.68
N GLU A 300 -8.51 -2.10 9.57
CA GLU A 300 -8.24 -3.16 10.55
C GLU A 300 -6.75 -3.51 10.61
N LYS A 301 -6.28 -3.94 11.79
CA LYS A 301 -4.90 -4.43 11.96
C LYS A 301 -4.75 -5.84 11.34
N ILE A 302 -4.40 -5.85 10.08
CA ILE A 302 -4.18 -7.08 9.32
C ILE A 302 -2.73 -7.55 9.46
N LYS A 303 -2.56 -8.82 9.82
CA LYS A 303 -1.24 -9.45 9.97
C LYS A 303 -0.63 -9.79 8.60
N GLY A 304 0.69 -9.68 8.50
CA GLY A 304 1.43 -10.19 7.34
C GLY A 304 1.40 -11.71 7.24
N ILE A 305 1.74 -12.22 6.06
CA ILE A 305 1.86 -13.65 5.79
C ILE A 305 3.02 -14.28 6.59
N THR A 306 2.83 -15.53 6.97
CA THR A 306 3.83 -16.35 7.66
C THR A 306 3.96 -17.72 7.00
N ASN A 307 5.08 -18.42 7.21
CA ASN A 307 5.27 -19.77 6.66
C ASN A 307 4.20 -20.76 7.13
N LYS A 308 3.67 -20.57 8.35
CA LYS A 308 2.55 -21.39 8.88
C LYS A 308 1.28 -21.22 8.04
N ASP A 309 1.02 -20.02 7.52
CA ASP A 309 -0.14 -19.77 6.68
C ASP A 309 -0.02 -20.50 5.34
N ILE A 310 1.18 -20.55 4.74
CA ILE A 310 1.43 -21.31 3.50
C ILE A 310 1.25 -22.81 3.73
N ASN A 311 1.78 -23.36 4.83
CA ASN A 311 1.70 -24.80 5.11
C ASN A 311 0.28 -25.28 5.46
N THR A 312 -0.54 -24.39 6.06
CA THR A 312 -1.92 -24.71 6.47
C THR A 312 -2.96 -24.36 5.42
N ALA A 313 -2.59 -23.60 4.38
CA ALA A 313 -3.49 -23.25 3.29
C ALA A 313 -3.82 -24.47 2.44
N ASN A 314 -5.11 -24.69 2.20
CA ASN A 314 -5.56 -25.55 1.10
C ASN A 314 -5.73 -24.73 -0.18
N THR A 315 -6.19 -23.49 -0.04
CA THR A 315 -6.34 -22.55 -1.15
C THR A 315 -5.58 -21.26 -0.88
N LEU A 316 -4.87 -20.78 -1.89
CA LEU A 316 -4.14 -19.52 -1.87
C LEU A 316 -4.79 -18.57 -2.88
N TYR A 317 -5.23 -17.40 -2.40
CA TYR A 317 -5.83 -16.38 -3.26
C TYR A 317 -5.01 -15.09 -3.24
N PHE A 318 -4.39 -14.75 -4.36
CA PHE A 318 -3.63 -13.52 -4.52
C PHE A 318 -4.51 -12.42 -5.14
N ILE A 319 -4.48 -11.22 -4.57
CA ILE A 319 -5.22 -10.05 -5.07
C ILE A 319 -4.27 -8.84 -5.20
N ASN A 320 -4.02 -8.38 -6.42
CA ASN A 320 -3.10 -7.28 -6.73
C ASN A 320 -1.69 -7.46 -6.13
N VAL A 321 -1.24 -8.72 -6.01
CA VAL A 321 0.06 -9.07 -5.45
C VAL A 321 1.04 -9.40 -6.55
N ASN A 322 2.17 -8.69 -6.57
CA ASN A 322 3.35 -9.11 -7.31
C ASN A 322 4.34 -9.82 -6.39
N ALA A 323 4.24 -11.16 -6.33
CA ALA A 323 5.03 -11.98 -5.42
C ALA A 323 6.54 -11.89 -5.68
N GLU A 324 6.97 -11.71 -6.93
CA GLU A 324 8.40 -11.64 -7.31
C GLU A 324 9.10 -10.43 -6.70
N SER A 325 8.38 -9.34 -6.48
CA SER A 325 8.94 -8.14 -5.85
C SER A 325 8.93 -8.19 -4.32
N SER A 326 8.25 -9.16 -3.72
CA SER A 326 8.13 -9.22 -2.27
C SER A 326 9.37 -9.82 -1.61
N SER A 327 9.82 -9.19 -0.54
CA SER A 327 10.94 -9.69 0.28
C SER A 327 10.66 -11.05 0.90
N PHE A 328 9.39 -11.30 1.27
CA PHE A 328 8.97 -12.56 1.90
C PHE A 328 9.07 -13.74 0.94
N PHE A 329 8.49 -13.66 -0.26
CA PHE A 329 8.56 -14.77 -1.22
C PHE A 329 9.98 -14.95 -1.77
N ASN A 330 10.75 -13.88 -1.97
CA ASN A 330 12.16 -13.99 -2.35
C ASN A 330 13.02 -14.67 -1.27
N LYS A 331 12.72 -14.44 0.00
CA LYS A 331 13.36 -15.17 1.09
C LYS A 331 12.98 -16.65 1.07
N ILE A 332 11.74 -17.00 0.77
CA ILE A 332 11.31 -18.40 0.68
C ILE A 332 11.96 -19.10 -0.52
N THR A 333 11.96 -18.48 -1.70
CA THR A 333 12.58 -19.08 -2.89
C THR A 333 14.07 -19.28 -2.71
N THR A 334 14.78 -18.30 -2.14
CA THR A 334 16.22 -18.43 -1.83
C THR A 334 16.49 -19.52 -0.80
N LEU A 335 15.68 -19.64 0.25
CA LEU A 335 15.84 -20.70 1.25
C LEU A 335 15.56 -22.09 0.66
N ASN A 336 14.55 -22.22 -0.21
CA ASN A 336 14.28 -23.46 -0.94
C ASN A 336 15.44 -23.80 -1.89
N LEU A 337 15.97 -22.83 -2.64
CA LEU A 337 17.14 -23.02 -3.53
C LEU A 337 18.38 -23.47 -2.75
N LEU A 338 18.55 -23.00 -1.51
CA LEU A 338 19.61 -23.43 -0.61
C LEU A 338 19.32 -24.77 0.09
N THR A 339 18.26 -25.47 -0.29
CA THR A 339 17.78 -26.74 0.31
C THR A 339 17.47 -26.64 1.81
N TYR A 340 17.37 -25.42 2.35
CA TYR A 340 16.90 -25.17 3.69
C TYR A 340 15.37 -25.28 3.69
N ASN A 341 14.88 -26.52 3.71
CA ASN A 341 13.45 -26.81 3.64
C ASN A 341 12.73 -26.34 4.91
N LEU A 342 12.27 -25.09 4.90
CA LEU A 342 11.30 -24.58 5.87
C LEU A 342 9.95 -25.31 5.77
N CYS A 343 9.70 -25.96 4.64
CA CYS A 343 8.44 -26.63 4.29
C CYS A 343 8.55 -28.17 4.33
N ASN A 344 9.24 -28.70 5.33
CA ASN A 344 9.39 -30.16 5.54
C ASN A 344 8.05 -30.91 5.71
N SER A 345 6.93 -30.21 5.95
CA SER A 345 5.62 -30.83 6.22
C SER A 345 4.55 -30.52 5.15
N ILE A 346 4.92 -30.11 3.94
CA ILE A 346 3.93 -30.01 2.84
C ILE A 346 3.79 -31.42 2.25
N THR A 347 3.09 -32.31 2.95
CA THR A 347 2.63 -33.59 2.39
C THR A 347 1.51 -33.28 1.40
N ASN A 348 1.67 -33.74 0.15
CA ASN A 348 0.68 -33.88 -0.93
C ASN A 348 -0.67 -33.17 -0.71
N LYS A 349 -0.75 -31.88 -1.06
CA LYS A 349 -2.01 -31.14 -1.12
C LYS A 349 -2.17 -30.52 -2.49
N ASN A 350 -3.21 -30.91 -3.22
CA ASN A 350 -3.66 -30.20 -4.42
C ASN A 350 -4.13 -28.80 -4.01
N THR A 351 -3.22 -27.83 -3.99
CA THR A 351 -3.56 -26.46 -3.61
C THR A 351 -4.19 -25.73 -4.79
N LEU A 352 -5.41 -25.24 -4.59
CA LEU A 352 -6.05 -24.34 -5.55
C LEU A 352 -5.38 -22.97 -5.41
N VAL A 353 -4.78 -22.47 -6.49
CA VAL A 353 -4.21 -21.12 -6.51
C VAL A 353 -5.01 -20.23 -7.43
N LEU A 354 -5.53 -19.16 -6.87
CA LEU A 354 -6.27 -18.13 -7.57
C LEU A 354 -5.40 -16.87 -7.63
N ASP A 355 -5.23 -16.30 -8.82
CA ASP A 355 -4.42 -15.10 -9.01
C ASP A 355 -5.26 -13.99 -9.65
N GLN A 356 -5.74 -13.07 -8.81
CA GLN A 356 -6.55 -11.92 -9.17
C GLN A 356 -5.62 -10.71 -9.34
N ASN A 357 -5.10 -10.53 -10.56
CA ASN A 357 -4.13 -9.48 -10.84
C ASN A 357 -4.47 -8.76 -12.14
N TYR A 358 -3.90 -7.57 -12.30
CA TYR A 358 -3.99 -6.85 -13.56
C TYR A 358 -3.32 -7.63 -14.70
N LYS A 359 -2.12 -8.15 -14.43
CA LYS A 359 -1.38 -9.04 -15.35
C LYS A 359 -1.75 -10.49 -15.11
N THR A 360 -2.10 -11.21 -16.18
CA THR A 360 -2.32 -12.66 -16.08
C THR A 360 -1.00 -13.40 -15.85
N HIS A 361 -1.02 -14.47 -15.05
CA HIS A 361 0.13 -15.33 -14.81
C HIS A 361 1.30 -14.68 -14.05
N ASN A 362 1.09 -13.53 -13.39
CA ASN A 362 2.14 -12.78 -12.68
C ASN A 362 2.89 -13.68 -11.68
N ASN A 363 2.16 -14.46 -10.88
CA ASN A 363 2.76 -15.26 -9.82
C ASN A 363 3.05 -16.72 -10.22
N LYS A 364 2.69 -17.15 -11.44
CA LYS A 364 2.73 -18.56 -11.85
C LYS A 364 4.15 -19.13 -11.77
N HIS A 365 5.13 -18.41 -12.29
CA HIS A 365 6.53 -18.84 -12.35
C HIS A 365 7.16 -18.95 -10.95
N LEU A 366 6.90 -17.97 -10.08
CA LEU A 366 7.38 -18.00 -8.70
C LEU A 366 6.75 -19.16 -7.92
N LEU A 367 5.45 -19.41 -8.08
CA LEU A 367 4.79 -20.53 -7.41
C LEU A 367 5.33 -21.87 -7.91
N GLN A 368 5.61 -22.00 -9.21
CA GLN A 368 6.28 -23.19 -9.74
C GLN A 368 7.63 -23.42 -9.06
N LYS A 369 8.47 -22.39 -8.89
CA LYS A 369 9.75 -22.52 -8.18
C LYS A 369 9.61 -22.89 -6.69
N ILE A 370 8.55 -22.42 -6.04
CA ILE A 370 8.32 -22.73 -4.61
C ILE A 370 7.88 -24.18 -4.43
N PHE A 371 7.14 -24.74 -5.39
CA PHE A 371 6.49 -26.04 -5.27
C PHE A 371 7.09 -27.14 -6.18
N SER A 372 8.07 -26.84 -7.04
CA SER A 372 8.61 -27.74 -8.09
C SER A 372 9.31 -28.99 -7.57
N ASP A 373 9.80 -29.00 -6.33
CA ASP A 373 10.59 -30.12 -5.81
C ASP A 373 9.74 -31.36 -5.47
N LYS A 374 8.41 -31.28 -5.62
CA LYS A 374 7.49 -32.37 -5.30
C LYS A 374 6.83 -32.89 -6.57
N LYS A 375 7.34 -34.02 -7.06
CA LYS A 375 6.95 -34.72 -8.30
C LYS A 375 5.45 -35.06 -8.42
N GLU A 376 4.62 -34.78 -7.42
CA GLU A 376 3.18 -35.07 -7.38
C GLU A 376 2.29 -33.83 -7.08
N PHE A 377 2.83 -32.60 -7.09
CA PHE A 377 2.01 -31.40 -6.84
C PHE A 377 1.31 -30.90 -8.10
N PHE A 378 0.01 -31.20 -8.24
CA PHE A 378 -0.86 -30.56 -9.23
C PHE A 378 -1.33 -29.20 -8.71
N ILE A 379 -0.70 -28.13 -9.18
CA ILE A 379 -1.15 -26.75 -8.91
C ILE A 379 -2.27 -26.41 -9.89
N ASN A 380 -3.51 -26.38 -9.39
CA ASN A 380 -4.64 -25.82 -10.12
C ASN A 380 -4.57 -24.30 -10.08
N TYR A 381 -3.78 -23.72 -10.98
CA TYR A 381 -3.59 -22.27 -11.10
C TYR A 381 -4.63 -21.65 -12.03
N ASN A 382 -5.47 -20.75 -11.49
CA ASN A 382 -6.45 -19.98 -12.27
C ASN A 382 -6.14 -18.47 -12.16
N SER A 383 -5.92 -17.82 -13.30
CA SER A 383 -5.80 -16.35 -13.37
C SER A 383 -7.14 -15.67 -13.59
N LEU A 384 -7.37 -14.59 -12.87
CA LEU A 384 -8.56 -13.75 -12.88
C LEU A 384 -8.17 -12.31 -13.23
N PRO A 385 -8.31 -11.88 -14.50
CA PRO A 385 -7.89 -10.54 -14.90
C PRO A 385 -8.79 -9.45 -14.29
N ILE A 386 -8.17 -8.49 -13.61
CA ILE A 386 -8.83 -7.30 -13.05
C ILE A 386 -8.66 -6.12 -14.01
N SER A 387 -9.58 -5.17 -13.95
CA SER A 387 -9.46 -3.86 -14.59
C SER A 387 -8.35 -3.01 -13.99
N ALA A 388 -7.70 -2.20 -14.83
CA ALA A 388 -6.64 -1.28 -14.43
C ALA A 388 -7.14 -0.17 -13.49
N PHE A 389 -6.21 0.58 -12.89
CA PHE A 389 -6.50 1.75 -12.05
C PHE A 389 -7.48 2.75 -12.71
N TYR A 390 -7.22 3.20 -13.94
CA TYR A 390 -8.08 4.15 -14.67
C TYR A 390 -9.35 3.54 -15.29
N GLU A 391 -9.57 2.24 -15.13
CA GLU A 391 -10.82 1.55 -15.52
C GLU A 391 -11.82 1.45 -14.36
N ASN A 392 -11.36 1.72 -13.13
CA ASN A 392 -12.11 1.53 -11.89
C ASN A 392 -12.57 2.85 -11.29
N GLU A 393 -13.72 2.81 -10.62
CA GLU A 393 -14.12 3.82 -9.62
C GLU A 393 -13.90 3.20 -8.24
N GLU A 394 -12.80 3.55 -7.60
CA GLU A 394 -12.34 3.00 -6.33
C GLU A 394 -11.87 4.13 -5.40
N THR A 395 -11.95 3.88 -4.09
CA THR A 395 -11.57 4.84 -3.06
C THR A 395 -10.30 4.42 -2.33
N PHE A 396 -9.47 5.42 -2.04
CA PHE A 396 -8.16 5.29 -1.41
C PHE A 396 -7.99 6.35 -0.32
N ILE A 397 -7.10 6.11 0.64
CA ILE A 397 -6.70 7.09 1.65
C ILE A 397 -5.24 7.40 1.44
N ASN A 398 -4.89 8.66 1.19
CA ASN A 398 -3.50 9.04 1.07
C ASN A 398 -2.78 9.07 2.44
N THR A 399 -1.47 9.34 2.44
CA THR A 399 -0.68 9.50 3.67
C THR A 399 -1.23 10.54 4.63
N GLU A 400 -1.88 11.57 4.12
CA GLU A 400 -2.41 12.68 4.91
C GLU A 400 -3.77 12.36 5.55
N GLY A 401 -4.32 11.18 5.29
CA GLY A 401 -5.66 10.80 5.75
C GLY A 401 -6.80 11.28 4.85
N MET A 402 -6.50 11.89 3.70
CA MET A 402 -7.48 12.38 2.74
C MET A 402 -7.99 11.25 1.85
N PHE A 403 -9.31 11.21 1.66
CA PHE A 403 -9.92 10.26 0.74
C PHE A 403 -9.80 10.74 -0.71
N LYS A 404 -9.35 9.84 -1.58
CA LYS A 404 -9.22 10.03 -3.03
C LYS A 404 -10.07 9.00 -3.74
N ARG A 405 -10.87 9.42 -4.72
CA ARG A 405 -11.73 8.54 -5.52
C ARG A 405 -11.34 8.61 -6.98
N THR A 406 -11.16 7.45 -7.61
CA THR A 406 -10.83 7.40 -9.04
C THR A 406 -12.09 7.60 -9.87
N THR A 407 -11.90 8.24 -11.01
CA THR A 407 -12.87 8.37 -12.09
C THR A 407 -12.59 7.29 -13.13
N LYS A 408 -13.65 6.70 -13.68
CA LYS A 408 -13.49 5.71 -14.75
C LYS A 408 -13.24 6.43 -16.07
N LEU A 409 -12.01 6.34 -16.55
CA LEU A 409 -11.56 7.00 -17.78
C LEU A 409 -11.61 6.06 -18.98
N LEU A 410 -11.33 4.78 -18.73
CA LEU A 410 -11.20 3.76 -19.77
C LEU A 410 -12.28 2.69 -19.61
N SER A 411 -12.82 2.22 -20.74
CA SER A 411 -13.82 1.15 -20.73
C SER A 411 -13.38 -0.06 -21.54
N ARG A 412 -12.92 -1.13 -20.86
CA ARG A 412 -12.55 -2.40 -21.50
C ARG A 412 -13.59 -3.48 -21.27
N LYS A 413 -14.03 -4.15 -22.34
CA LYS A 413 -15.09 -5.19 -22.30
C LYS A 413 -14.67 -6.54 -21.68
N LYS A 414 -13.37 -6.75 -21.41
CA LYS A 414 -12.81 -8.07 -21.01
C LYS A 414 -12.47 -8.17 -19.51
N THR A 415 -12.25 -7.05 -18.83
CA THR A 415 -11.88 -6.98 -17.42
C THR A 415 -13.10 -6.73 -16.53
N ARG A 416 -12.98 -7.05 -15.24
CA ARG A 416 -14.00 -6.77 -14.21
C ARG A 416 -13.31 -6.13 -13.01
N ASN A 417 -14.01 -5.22 -12.33
CA ASN A 417 -13.50 -4.58 -11.13
C ASN A 417 -13.33 -5.60 -10.01
N GLY A 418 -12.30 -5.42 -9.18
CA GLY A 418 -11.97 -6.40 -8.15
C GLY A 418 -13.10 -6.60 -7.14
N TRP A 419 -13.76 -5.51 -6.73
CA TRP A 419 -14.88 -5.57 -5.80
C TRP A 419 -16.09 -6.32 -6.37
N GLN A 420 -16.31 -6.28 -7.69
CA GLN A 420 -17.41 -7.02 -8.34
C GLN A 420 -17.18 -8.54 -8.28
N ILE A 421 -15.93 -8.97 -8.44
CA ILE A 421 -15.54 -10.38 -8.37
C ILE A 421 -15.78 -10.90 -6.95
N ILE A 422 -15.30 -10.17 -5.94
CA ILE A 422 -15.46 -10.57 -4.53
C ILE A 422 -16.91 -10.50 -4.11
N LYS A 423 -17.67 -9.49 -4.55
CA LYS A 423 -19.12 -9.41 -4.31
C LYS A 423 -19.85 -10.64 -4.86
N LYS A 424 -19.49 -11.10 -6.06
CA LYS A 424 -20.05 -12.33 -6.62
C LYS A 424 -19.64 -13.54 -5.79
N LEU A 425 -18.37 -13.67 -5.43
CA LEU A 425 -17.88 -14.76 -4.58
C LEU A 425 -18.66 -14.83 -3.26
N LEU A 426 -18.89 -13.68 -2.60
CA LEU A 426 -19.73 -13.59 -1.41
C LEU A 426 -21.18 -14.02 -1.67
N LYS A 427 -21.78 -13.60 -2.79
CA LYS A 427 -23.12 -14.00 -3.18
C LYS A 427 -23.21 -15.52 -3.38
N TYR A 428 -22.29 -16.10 -4.14
CA TYR A 428 -22.21 -17.54 -4.39
C TYR A 428 -22.02 -18.33 -3.09
N ASN A 429 -21.09 -17.90 -2.24
CA ASN A 429 -20.88 -18.56 -0.94
C ASN A 429 -22.15 -18.52 -0.08
N ARG A 430 -22.94 -17.44 -0.13
CA ARG A 430 -24.21 -17.39 0.61
C ARG A 430 -25.31 -18.26 0.04
N GLU A 431 -25.43 -18.33 -1.29
CA GLU A 431 -26.46 -19.13 -1.94
C GLU A 431 -26.22 -20.63 -1.77
N TYR A 432 -24.95 -21.06 -1.77
CA TYR A 432 -24.60 -22.49 -1.85
C TYR A 432 -23.91 -23.05 -0.61
N LEU A 433 -23.24 -22.22 0.21
CA LEU A 433 -22.48 -22.70 1.37
C LEU A 433 -23.28 -22.45 2.65
N LEU A 434 -23.92 -23.50 3.15
CA LEU A 434 -24.42 -23.55 4.51
C LEU A 434 -23.22 -23.63 5.45
N SER A 435 -23.02 -22.62 6.28
CA SER A 435 -21.92 -22.66 7.25
C SER A 435 -22.22 -23.74 8.28
N PHE A 436 -21.33 -24.74 8.37
CA PHE A 436 -21.50 -25.87 9.28
C PHE A 436 -21.14 -25.53 10.74
N ASP A 437 -20.49 -24.39 10.96
CA ASP A 437 -20.20 -23.83 12.28
C ASP A 437 -21.37 -22.96 12.76
N ASN A 438 -21.98 -23.34 13.88
CA ASN A 438 -23.11 -22.59 14.46
C ASN A 438 -22.75 -21.14 14.82
N LYS A 439 -21.46 -20.85 15.05
CA LYS A 439 -20.96 -19.48 15.32
C LYS A 439 -21.01 -18.59 14.09
N ASP A 440 -20.80 -19.15 12.90
CA ASP A 440 -20.77 -18.36 11.67
C ASP A 440 -22.20 -17.98 11.24
N ASN A 441 -23.19 -18.78 11.59
CA ASN A 441 -24.61 -18.52 11.34
C ASN A 441 -25.18 -17.32 12.14
N SER A 442 -24.53 -16.89 13.22
CA SER A 442 -24.98 -15.74 14.03
C SER A 442 -24.32 -14.41 13.64
N ILE A 443 -23.44 -14.39 12.63
CA ILE A 443 -22.64 -13.22 12.27
C ILE A 443 -23.25 -12.47 11.06
N LEU A 444 -23.28 -11.14 11.19
CA LEU A 444 -23.61 -10.08 10.20
C LEU A 444 -24.15 -10.53 8.83
N PHE A 445 -25.48 -10.45 8.67
CA PHE A 445 -26.17 -10.50 7.39
C PHE A 445 -26.08 -9.16 6.66
N PHE A 446 -25.16 -9.02 5.69
CA PHE A 446 -25.16 -7.86 4.80
C PHE A 446 -25.74 -8.18 3.41
N ASN A 447 -27.04 -8.04 3.19
CA ASN A 447 -27.65 -8.27 1.86
C ASN A 447 -27.90 -6.95 1.11
N SER A 448 -27.00 -6.54 0.20
CA SER A 448 -27.25 -5.38 -0.66
C SER A 448 -27.59 -5.80 -2.10
N ASN A 449 -28.87 -5.77 -2.44
CA ASN A 449 -29.36 -5.98 -3.80
C ASN A 449 -29.01 -4.81 -4.74
N GLN A 450 -29.01 -3.57 -4.21
CA GLN A 450 -28.70 -2.36 -4.98
C GLN A 450 -27.25 -1.91 -4.82
N ILE A 451 -26.67 -1.34 -5.89
CA ILE A 451 -25.29 -0.80 -5.88
C ILE A 451 -25.16 0.44 -4.98
N ILE A 452 -26.24 1.20 -4.81
CA ILE A 452 -26.29 2.40 -3.96
C ILE A 452 -26.19 2.00 -2.49
N ASN A 453 -27.01 1.04 -2.04
CA ASN A 453 -26.96 0.50 -0.68
C ASN A 453 -25.59 -0.12 -0.37
N TYR A 454 -24.97 -0.74 -1.38
CA TYR A 454 -23.58 -1.22 -1.27
C TYR A 454 -22.59 -0.09 -1.04
N LYS A 455 -22.60 0.95 -1.89
CA LYS A 455 -21.71 2.12 -1.75
C LYS A 455 -21.92 2.78 -0.38
N ASN A 456 -23.17 2.93 0.07
CA ASN A 456 -23.47 3.49 1.37
C ASN A 456 -22.95 2.62 2.52
N TYR A 457 -23.04 1.29 2.43
CA TYR A 457 -22.53 0.39 3.46
C TYR A 457 -20.99 0.34 3.50
N THR A 458 -20.32 0.25 2.35
CA THR A 458 -18.85 0.32 2.31
C THR A 458 -18.36 1.63 2.88
N ASN A 459 -19.05 2.72 2.55
CA ASN A 459 -18.78 4.03 3.10
C ASN A 459 -19.01 4.05 4.63
N PHE A 460 -20.13 3.52 5.10
CA PHE A 460 -20.45 3.46 6.53
C PHE A 460 -19.39 2.69 7.34
N GLN A 461 -18.86 1.60 6.78
CA GLN A 461 -17.83 0.81 7.45
C GLN A 461 -16.42 1.45 7.36
N SER A 462 -16.19 2.34 6.40
CA SER A 462 -14.92 3.05 6.21
C SER A 462 -14.89 4.47 6.78
N TYR A 463 -16.00 5.04 7.23
CA TYR A 463 -16.03 6.43 7.69
C TYR A 463 -16.60 6.50 9.09
N ALA A 464 -15.81 7.00 10.05
CA ALA A 464 -16.37 7.62 11.24
C ALA A 464 -16.98 8.97 10.84
N SER A 465 -18.02 8.96 10.00
CA SER A 465 -18.75 10.18 9.66
C SER A 465 -19.50 10.63 10.91
N LYS A 466 -19.13 11.79 11.46
CA LYS A 466 -19.84 12.40 12.60
C LYS A 466 -21.32 12.69 12.31
N THR A 467 -21.76 12.65 11.06
CA THR A 467 -23.17 12.79 10.68
C THR A 467 -23.51 11.93 9.46
N LEU A 468 -24.61 11.17 9.57
CA LEU A 468 -25.15 10.20 8.59
C LEU A 468 -25.78 10.83 7.33
N SER A 469 -25.44 12.07 6.97
CA SER A 469 -26.13 12.83 5.91
C SER A 469 -25.26 13.08 4.66
N ASN A 470 -25.87 13.70 3.64
CA ASN A 470 -25.29 14.14 2.35
C ASN A 470 -24.00 14.98 2.46
N LEU A 471 -23.56 15.31 3.67
CA LEU A 471 -22.30 16.01 3.96
C LEU A 471 -21.10 15.08 4.13
N SER A 472 -21.28 13.76 4.01
CA SER A 472 -20.17 12.79 4.10
C SER A 472 -19.03 13.12 3.13
N PHE A 473 -19.34 13.56 1.91
CA PHE A 473 -18.33 14.00 0.93
C PHE A 473 -17.50 15.21 1.39
N PHE A 474 -18.13 16.18 2.07
CA PHE A 474 -17.43 17.33 2.66
C PHE A 474 -16.62 16.94 3.90
N LEU A 475 -17.06 15.94 4.67
CA LEU A 475 -16.33 15.47 5.85
C LEU A 475 -15.17 14.52 5.51
N THR A 476 -15.23 13.84 4.36
CA THR A 476 -14.13 13.02 3.84
C THR A 476 -12.91 13.84 3.41
N THR A 477 -13.05 15.15 3.22
CA THR A 477 -11.92 16.03 2.86
C THR A 477 -11.23 16.66 4.07
N THR A 478 -11.78 16.50 5.29
CA THR A 478 -11.23 17.15 6.50
C THR A 478 -11.24 16.21 7.70
N THR A 479 -10.56 15.07 7.61
CA THR A 479 -10.24 14.27 8.80
C THR A 479 -9.00 14.87 9.47
N SER A 480 -9.18 15.43 10.67
CA SER A 480 -8.05 15.75 11.54
C SER A 480 -7.94 14.65 12.60
N PRO A 481 -6.75 14.08 12.81
CA PRO A 481 -6.60 12.94 13.70
C PRO A 481 -6.85 13.39 15.14
N ILE A 482 -7.52 12.52 15.92
CA ILE A 482 -7.83 12.81 17.31
C ILE A 482 -6.55 12.76 18.14
N PHE A 483 -6.26 13.86 18.85
CA PHE A 483 -5.10 13.94 19.74
C PHE A 483 -5.48 13.58 21.17
N PHE A 484 -5.09 12.38 21.60
CA PHE A 484 -5.10 12.04 23.03
C PHE A 484 -3.81 12.52 23.69
N LYS A 485 -3.94 13.44 24.65
CA LYS A 485 -2.90 13.70 25.63
C LYS A 485 -2.94 12.58 26.66
N TYR A 486 -2.23 11.48 26.40
CA TYR A 486 -1.97 10.51 27.46
C TYR A 486 -1.19 11.25 28.57
N ASN A 487 -1.80 11.41 29.73
CA ASN A 487 -1.05 11.71 30.95
C ASN A 487 -0.11 10.53 31.17
N ASN A 488 1.18 10.84 31.38
CA ASN A 488 2.29 9.91 31.56
C ASN A 488 1.84 8.51 31.97
N ALA A 489 1.76 7.59 31.02
CA ALA A 489 1.81 6.19 31.39
C ALA A 489 3.15 6.02 32.09
N GLN A 490 3.15 5.57 33.36
CA GLN A 490 4.38 5.14 34.00
C GLN A 490 5.00 4.09 33.08
N PHE A 491 6.07 4.47 32.38
CA PHE A 491 6.71 3.61 31.39
C PHE A 491 7.44 2.48 32.11
N LYS A 492 6.73 1.47 32.62
CA LYS A 492 7.29 0.14 32.75
C LYS A 492 7.34 -0.45 31.35
N SER A 493 8.39 -0.09 30.61
CA SER A 493 8.66 -0.72 29.32
C SER A 493 9.33 -2.07 29.56
N ASN A 494 8.85 -3.11 28.89
CA ASN A 494 9.57 -4.38 28.88
C ASN A 494 10.91 -4.17 28.18
N SER A 495 12.00 -4.67 28.76
CA SER A 495 13.32 -4.61 28.12
C SER A 495 13.27 -5.41 26.81
N LYS A 496 13.50 -4.73 25.69
CA LYS A 496 13.60 -5.33 24.36
C LYS A 496 14.92 -4.93 23.74
N LYS A 497 15.59 -5.91 23.12
CA LYS A 497 16.85 -5.68 22.42
C LYS A 497 16.60 -4.88 21.14
N ILE A 498 17.42 -3.86 20.91
CA ILE A 498 17.49 -3.14 19.64
C ILE A 498 18.50 -3.86 18.75
N ASN A 499 18.13 -4.15 17.52
CA ASN A 499 19.10 -4.68 16.56
C ASN A 499 19.91 -3.52 15.97
N VAL A 500 21.24 -3.64 16.05
CA VAL A 500 22.22 -2.64 15.58
C VAL A 500 22.42 -2.74 14.06
N THR A 501 21.33 -2.92 13.31
CA THR A 501 21.42 -2.96 11.85
C THR A 501 21.25 -1.56 11.27
N LYS A 502 21.98 -1.29 10.18
CA LYS A 502 21.87 -0.02 9.46
C LYS A 502 20.45 0.15 8.92
N LEU A 503 19.93 1.37 8.99
CA LEU A 503 18.67 1.73 8.35
C LEU A 503 18.89 1.81 6.84
N LYS A 504 18.27 0.89 6.09
CA LYS A 504 18.25 0.89 4.63
C LYS A 504 16.99 1.59 4.13
N TYR A 505 17.09 2.38 3.06
CA TYR A 505 15.91 2.82 2.31
C TYR A 505 15.28 1.65 1.57
N TRP A 506 13.97 1.72 1.36
CA TRP A 506 13.22 0.62 0.76
C TRP A 506 13.17 0.69 -0.77
N LEU A 507 13.25 1.91 -1.35
CA LEU A 507 13.40 2.12 -2.78
C LEU A 507 14.87 1.98 -3.18
N ASP A 508 15.17 0.96 -3.96
CA ASP A 508 16.49 0.79 -4.59
C ASP A 508 16.61 1.64 -5.87
N ASP A 509 15.52 1.77 -6.64
CA ASP A 509 15.45 2.56 -7.89
C ASP A 509 14.10 3.28 -7.98
N PHE A 510 14.08 4.60 -8.06
CA PHE A 510 12.82 5.35 -8.08
C PHE A 510 11.88 4.96 -9.24
N PHE A 511 12.43 4.65 -10.42
CA PHE A 511 11.66 4.47 -11.65
C PHE A 511 11.08 3.07 -11.79
N THR A 512 11.89 2.04 -11.50
CA THR A 512 11.49 0.63 -11.69
C THR A 512 11.13 -0.07 -10.38
N SER A 513 11.57 0.45 -9.23
CA SER A 513 11.18 -0.09 -7.93
C SER A 513 9.97 0.66 -7.37
N GLY A 514 9.35 0.06 -6.36
CA GLY A 514 8.07 0.53 -5.82
C GLY A 514 7.12 -0.62 -5.55
N LYS A 515 6.04 -0.29 -4.85
CA LYS A 515 4.95 -1.24 -4.61
C LYS A 515 3.99 -1.30 -5.79
N ASP A 516 3.94 -0.27 -6.63
CA ASP A 516 3.07 -0.21 -7.80
C ASP A 516 3.49 -1.22 -8.90
N GLU A 517 2.50 -1.82 -9.56
CA GLU A 517 2.73 -2.75 -10.67
C GLU A 517 2.96 -2.01 -12.00
N TYR A 518 2.45 -0.79 -12.13
CA TYR A 518 2.43 -0.07 -13.40
C TYR A 518 3.83 0.41 -13.80
N SER A 519 4.59 1.00 -12.88
CA SER A 519 5.92 1.52 -13.19
C SER A 519 6.90 0.44 -13.66
N LYS A 520 6.92 -0.70 -12.96
CA LYS A 520 7.71 -1.89 -13.33
C LYS A 520 7.47 -2.37 -14.75
N ASN A 521 6.24 -2.24 -15.25
CA ASN A 521 5.85 -2.71 -16.58
C ASN A 521 6.03 -1.65 -17.67
N SER A 522 6.39 -0.41 -17.33
CA SER A 522 6.57 0.65 -18.31
C SER A 522 7.95 0.57 -18.96
N LEU A 523 7.99 0.71 -20.29
CA LEU A 523 9.24 0.71 -21.04
C LEU A 523 9.97 2.05 -20.86
N ILE A 524 9.21 3.14 -20.76
CA ILE A 524 9.74 4.49 -20.59
C ILE A 524 10.50 4.60 -19.26
N LEU A 525 9.90 4.21 -18.12
CA LEU A 525 10.57 4.32 -16.83
C LEU A 525 11.75 3.35 -16.72
N SER A 526 11.70 2.18 -17.38
CA SER A 526 12.86 1.29 -17.49
C SER A 526 14.04 1.97 -18.20
N ASN A 527 13.78 2.76 -19.24
CA ASN A 527 14.83 3.54 -19.91
C ASN A 527 15.31 4.72 -19.04
N CYS A 528 14.43 5.40 -18.30
CA CYS A 528 14.83 6.43 -17.35
C CYS A 528 15.75 5.87 -16.24
N SER A 529 15.44 4.68 -15.73
CA SER A 529 16.29 3.94 -14.79
C SER A 529 17.68 3.69 -15.36
N LYS A 530 17.79 3.24 -16.62
CA LYS A 530 19.08 3.02 -17.29
C LYS A 530 19.90 4.31 -17.39
N ILE A 531 19.27 5.42 -17.77
CA ILE A 531 19.93 6.73 -17.89
C ILE A 531 20.49 7.16 -16.53
N ILE A 532 19.68 7.08 -15.47
CA ILE A 532 20.13 7.46 -14.12
C ILE A 532 21.27 6.59 -13.63
N ARG A 533 21.22 5.28 -13.90
CA ARG A 533 22.34 4.40 -13.56
C ARG A 533 23.60 4.79 -14.31
N SER A 534 23.51 5.09 -15.61
CA SER A 534 24.67 5.54 -16.39
C SER A 534 25.25 6.87 -15.93
N GLU A 535 24.42 7.76 -15.39
CA GLU A 535 24.88 9.04 -14.81
C GLU A 535 25.53 8.87 -13.43
N ILE A 536 25.05 7.91 -12.62
CA ILE A 536 25.56 7.66 -11.27
C ILE A 536 26.83 6.81 -11.29
N THR A 537 26.95 5.86 -12.22
CA THR A 537 28.14 5.02 -12.33
C THR A 537 29.24 5.78 -13.04
N ASN A 538 30.26 6.21 -12.29
CA ASN A 538 31.51 6.72 -12.85
C ASN A 538 32.36 5.64 -13.55
N PHE A 539 31.90 4.38 -13.58
CA PHE A 539 32.56 3.28 -14.28
C PHE A 539 31.95 3.14 -15.67
N PHE A 540 32.57 3.83 -16.63
CA PHE A 540 32.55 3.46 -18.04
C PHE A 540 33.75 2.57 -18.36
#